data_AF-A0A535EJU0-F1
#
_entry.id   AF-A0A535EJU0-F1
#
_cell.length_a   1.000
_cell.length_b   1.000
_cell.length_c   1.000
_cell.angle_alpha   90.00
_cell.angle_beta   90.00
_cell.angle_gamma   90.00
#
_symmetry.space_group_name_H-M   'P 1'
#
loop_
_entity.id
_entity.type
_entity.pdbx_description
1 polymer ?
#
loop_
_entity_poly.entity_id
_entity_poly.type
_entity_poly.pdbx_seq_one_letter_code
_entity_poly.pdbx_strand_id
1 'polypeptide(L)' 'MSDAETVVRTLLGEAGLPASESEIATLAAAYPALKAGVERLYAVAEARYESPALHFEVSPVFSDWG' A
#
# COMPACT_ATOMS: atom_id res chain seq x y z
N MET A 1 3.52 -24.01 -0.22
CA MET A 1 3.02 -22.65 0.03
C MET A 1 4.08 -21.69 -0.47
N SER A 2 3.73 -20.72 -1.32
CA SER A 2 4.70 -19.74 -1.81
C SER A 2 4.94 -18.64 -0.76
N ASP A 3 6.03 -17.88 -0.89
CA ASP A 3 6.30 -16.73 -0.01
C ASP A 3 5.17 -15.70 -0.07
N ALA A 4 4.65 -15.42 -1.28
CA ALA A 4 3.54 -14.49 -1.48
C ALA A 4 2.26 -14.98 -0.80
N GLU A 5 1.95 -16.27 -0.89
CA GLU A 5 0.79 -16.85 -0.22
C GLU A 5 0.91 -16.78 1.31
N THR A 6 2.10 -17.07 1.85
CA THR A 6 2.38 -16.95 3.29
C THR A 6 2.12 -15.53 3.79
N VAL A 7 2.59 -14.53 3.04
CA VAL A 7 2.39 -13.12 3.39
C VAL A 7 0.91 -12.74 3.31
N VAL A 8 0.22 -13.08 2.22
CA VAL A 8 -1.22 -12.77 2.06
C VAL A 8 -2.05 -13.36 3.18
N ARG A 9 -1.83 -14.63 3.54
CA ARG A 9 -2.52 -15.26 4.68
C ARG A 9 -2.24 -14.55 6.00
N THR A 10 -0.99 -14.16 6.24
CA THR A 10 -0.61 -13.41 7.44
C THR A 10 -1.33 -12.06 7.50
N LEU A 11 -1.30 -11.28 6.41
CA LEU A 11 -1.95 -9.98 6.34
C LEU A 11 -3.47 -10.06 6.56
N LEU A 12 -4.13 -11.04 5.94
CA LEU A 12 -5.56 -11.29 6.12
C LEU A 12 -5.89 -11.70 7.57
N GLY A 13 -5.05 -12.55 8.16
CA GLY A 13 -5.17 -12.97 9.56
C GLY A 13 -5.07 -11.80 10.54
N GLU A 14 -4.05 -10.95 10.40
CA GLU A 14 -3.86 -9.76 11.24
C GLU A 14 -4.97 -8.73 11.03
N ALA A 15 -5.53 -8.63 9.83
CA ALA A 15 -6.67 -7.76 9.53
C ALA A 15 -8.03 -8.34 10.01
N GLY A 16 -8.06 -9.59 10.47
CA GLY A 16 -9.30 -10.28 10.83
C GLY A 16 -10.24 -10.51 9.64
N LEU A 17 -9.69 -10.58 8.43
CA LEU A 17 -10.46 -10.73 7.19
C LEU A 17 -10.47 -12.20 6.77
N PRO A 18 -11.60 -12.92 6.93
CA PRO A 18 -11.70 -14.27 6.41
C PRO A 18 -11.69 -14.24 4.87
N ALA A 19 -10.94 -15.15 4.26
CA ALA A 19 -10.89 -15.31 2.82
C ALA A 19 -10.93 -16.80 2.46
N SER A 20 -11.61 -17.11 1.36
CA SER A 20 -11.58 -18.44 0.76
C SER A 20 -10.22 -18.74 0.13
N GLU A 21 -9.93 -20.03 -0.07
CA GLU A 21 -8.70 -20.48 -0.73
C GLU A 21 -8.53 -19.91 -2.14
N SER A 22 -9.64 -19.72 -2.88
CA SER A 22 -9.62 -19.08 -4.21
C SER A 22 -9.24 -17.61 -4.13
N GLU A 23 -9.76 -16.87 -3.14
CA GLU A 23 -9.40 -15.45 -2.94
C GLU A 23 -7.93 -15.31 -2.54
N ILE A 24 -7.45 -16.19 -1.65
CA ILE A 24 -6.04 -16.22 -1.25
C ILE A 24 -5.13 -16.50 -2.46
N ALA A 25 -5.51 -17.45 -3.32
CA ALA A 25 -4.74 -17.75 -4.53
C ALA A 25 -4.68 -16.55 -5.49
N THR A 26 -5.81 -15.87 -5.72
CA THR A 26 -5.87 -14.66 -6.55
C THR A 26 -5.03 -13.52 -5.97
N LEU A 27 -5.14 -13.27 -4.67
CA LEU A 27 -4.38 -12.23 -3.98
C LEU A 27 -2.88 -12.54 -3.97
N ALA A 28 -2.49 -13.80 -3.72
CA ALA A 28 -1.10 -14.23 -3.75
C ALA A 28 -0.47 -14.07 -5.13
N ALA A 29 -1.23 -14.34 -6.20
CA ALA A 29 -0.77 -14.11 -7.57
C ALA A 29 -0.57 -12.62 -7.89
N ALA A 30 -1.41 -11.74 -7.36
CA ALA A 30 -1.31 -10.29 -7.56
C ALA A 30 -0.27 -9.61 -6.64
N TYR A 31 0.02 -10.19 -5.47
CA TYR A 31 0.83 -9.59 -4.41
C TYR A 31 2.20 -9.05 -4.88
N PRO A 32 3.00 -9.77 -5.69
CA PRO A 32 4.30 -9.26 -6.14
C PRO A 32 4.20 -7.94 -6.91
N ALA A 33 3.20 -7.79 -7.77
CA ALA A 33 2.99 -6.57 -8.54
C ALA A 33 2.53 -5.41 -7.64
N LEU A 34 1.65 -5.69 -6.67
CA LEU A 34 1.20 -4.72 -5.68
C LEU A 34 2.35 -4.22 -4.81
N LYS A 35 3.18 -5.14 -4.28
CA LYS A 35 4.36 -4.81 -3.47
C LYS A 35 5.34 -3.93 -4.24
N ALA A 36 5.66 -4.29 -5.49
CA ALA A 36 6.53 -3.48 -6.34
C ALA A 36 5.92 -2.10 -6.65
N GLY A 37 4.59 -2.00 -6.78
CA GLY A 37 3.88 -0.74 -6.92
C GLY A 37 4.08 0.18 -5.73
N VAL A 38 3.88 -0.35 -4.52
CA VAL A 38 4.10 0.38 -3.27
C VAL A 38 5.56 0.80 -3.12
N GLU A 39 6.51 -0.09 -3.38
CA GLU A 39 7.95 0.22 -3.28
C GLU A 39 8.36 1.36 -4.22
N ARG A 40 7.77 1.45 -5.43
CA ARG A 40 8.02 2.57 -6.35
C ARG A 40 7.56 3.92 -5.80
N LEU A 41 6.46 3.96 -5.04
CA LEU A 41 5.98 5.20 -4.42
C LEU A 41 6.98 5.74 -3.39
N TYR A 42 7.69 4.85 -2.69
CA TYR A 42 8.73 5.22 -1.71
C TYR A 42 10.11 5.43 -2.34
N ALA A 43 10.29 5.14 -3.62
CA ALA A 43 11.56 5.31 -4.32
C ALA A 43 11.85 6.75 -4.77
N VAL A 44 10.86 7.65 -4.67
CA VAL A 44 11.00 9.07 -5.03
C VAL A 44 11.70 9.80 -3.88
N ALA A 45 12.99 10.07 -4.02
CA ALA A 45 13.83 10.67 -2.97
C ALA A 45 13.32 12.06 -2.54
N GLU A 46 12.79 12.82 -3.50
CA GLU A 46 12.23 14.15 -3.32
C GLU A 46 10.94 14.12 -2.49
N ALA A 47 10.16 13.03 -2.56
CA ALA A 47 8.91 12.88 -1.81
C ALA A 47 9.13 12.47 -0.34
N ARG A 48 10.38 12.22 0.08
CA ARG A 48 10.73 11.73 1.43
C ARG A 48 10.37 12.70 2.55
N TYR A 49 10.38 14.00 2.26
CA TYR A 49 10.07 15.07 3.22
C TYR A 49 8.81 15.84 2.85
N GLU A 50 8.12 15.44 1.78
CA GLU A 50 6.84 16.03 1.41
C GLU A 50 5.81 15.68 2.47
N SER A 51 4.99 16.67 2.83
CA SER A 51 3.88 16.40 3.74
C SER A 51 2.94 15.41 3.05
N PRO A 52 2.57 14.30 3.70
CA PRO A 52 1.56 13.42 3.14
C PRO A 52 0.31 14.26 2.88
N ALA A 53 -0.33 14.08 1.73
CA ALA A 53 -1.54 14.79 1.30
C ALA A 53 -2.73 14.65 2.28
N LEU A 54 -2.54 13.92 3.39
CA LEU A 54 -3.46 13.69 4.49
C LEU A 54 -3.37 14.73 5.60
N HIS A 55 -2.49 15.74 5.52
CA HIS A 55 -2.60 16.91 6.40
C HIS A 55 -3.87 17.69 6.04
N PHE A 56 -4.97 17.33 6.71
CA PHE A 56 -6.20 18.09 6.64
C PHE A 56 -5.99 19.41 7.39
N GLU A 57 -5.77 20.48 6.63
CA GLU A 57 -5.82 21.85 7.14
C GLU A 57 -7.24 22.39 6.95
N VAL A 58 -7.87 22.85 8.05
CA VAL A 58 -9.23 23.42 7.99
C VAL A 58 -9.24 24.78 7.26
N SER A 59 -8.07 25.40 7.06
CA SER A 59 -7.89 26.67 6.37
C SER A 59 -6.53 26.68 5.66
N PRO A 60 -6.39 25.93 4.55
CA PRO A 60 -5.12 25.83 3.85
C PRO A 60 -4.76 27.17 3.20
N VAL A 61 -3.52 27.60 3.37
CA VAL A 61 -2.96 28.74 2.63
C VAL A 61 -2.20 28.17 1.45
N PHE A 62 -2.82 28.22 0.26
CA PHE A 62 -2.14 27.84 -0.97
C PHE A 62 -1.23 28.98 -1.40
N SER A 63 0.07 28.71 -1.53
CA SER A 63 0.98 29.57 -2.27
C SER A 63 0.60 29.47 -3.74
N ASP A 64 0.29 30.60 -4.38
CA ASP A 64 0.19 30.68 -5.83
C ASP A 64 1.59 30.44 -6.40
N TRP A 65 1.93 29.19 -6.69
CA TRP A 65 3.15 28.84 -7.41
C TRP A 65 2.99 29.31 -8.86
N GLY A 66 3.30 30.59 -9.08
CA GLY A 66 3.49 31.19 -10.40
C GLY A 66 4.78 30.74 -11.07
#